data_AF-A0AAF0CTN2-F1
#
_entry.id   AF-A0AAF0CTN2-F1
#
_cell.length_a   1.000
_cell.length_b   1.000
_cell.length_c   1.000
_cell.angle_alpha   90.00
_cell.angle_beta   90.00
_cell.angle_gamma   90.00
#
_symmetry.space_group_name_H-M   'P 1'
#
loop_
_entity.id
_entity.type
_entity.pdbx_description
1 polymer ?
#
loop_
_entity_poly.entity_id
_entity_poly.type
_entity_poly.pdbx_seq_one_letter_code
_entity_poly.pdbx_strand_id
1 'polypeptide(L)'
;MFIILSLLILLLSFCLYGYWTNRQLEIESLPLPLTSLPAELDGLKITHLSDIHLKRLRVDKEFLLKEIRLVKPDLIFITGDTIDRTEDLATTTIQQFINDIAVIAPTYVIEGNHEPTCSDFNYWRELLSQSSATLLENDYETIYINQHKIGIIGLKNNVTSLNKKRQESLPNHTINLLLAHHPEHFHEYLTNFDEKDNVIAIFSGHAHGGQIRLPLIDGLLSPNQGWFPRYTNGLYQEVTRSTTYLIVSRGLSNSRFPFRINNKPHLINVILTKKNKP
;
A
#
# COMPACT_ATOMS: atom_id res chain seq x y z
N MET A 1 30.68 23.31 28.84
CA MET A 1 29.28 23.45 29.27
C MET A 1 28.37 23.92 28.13
N PHE A 2 28.65 25.05 27.46
CA PHE A 2 27.84 25.54 26.35
C PHE A 2 27.70 24.56 25.17
N ILE A 3 28.78 23.91 24.71
CA ILE A 3 28.72 22.94 23.60
C ILE A 3 27.82 21.74 23.93
N ILE A 4 27.95 21.20 25.13
CA ILE A 4 27.14 20.05 25.59
C ILE A 4 25.66 20.45 25.64
N LEU A 5 25.35 21.63 26.18
CA LEU A 5 23.99 22.14 26.21
C LEU A 5 23.41 22.33 24.80
N SER A 6 24.20 22.90 23.87
CA SER A 6 23.77 23.05 22.46
C SER A 6 23.49 21.70 21.79
N LEU A 7 24.35 20.69 22.00
CA LEU A 7 24.14 19.35 21.45
C LEU A 7 22.87 18.68 22.01
N LEU A 8 22.60 18.86 23.31
CA LEU A 8 21.39 18.35 23.94
C LEU A 8 20.13 19.03 23.39
N ILE A 9 20.17 20.35 23.19
CA ILE A 9 19.06 21.12 22.60
C ILE A 9 18.80 20.66 21.15
N LEU A 10 19.85 20.44 20.37
CA LEU A 10 19.72 19.94 18.99
C LEU A 10 19.12 18.53 18.95
N LEU A 11 19.60 17.63 19.81
CA LEU A 11 19.07 16.27 19.93
C LEU A 11 17.59 16.29 20.34
N LEU A 12 17.22 17.09 21.34
CA LEU A 12 15.84 17.23 21.77
C LEU A 12 14.96 17.78 20.65
N SER A 13 15.42 18.82 19.94
CA SER A 13 14.70 19.41 18.81
C SER A 13 14.50 18.38 17.69
N PHE A 14 15.52 17.57 17.39
CA PHE A 14 15.43 16.50 16.41
C PHE A 14 14.44 15.40 16.82
N CYS A 15 14.44 14.98 18.08
CA CYS A 15 13.46 14.03 18.62
C CYS A 15 12.04 14.59 18.58
N LEU A 16 11.83 15.85 18.95
CA LEU A 16 10.53 16.52 18.87
C LEU A 16 10.06 16.67 17.42
N TYR A 17 10.95 17.00 16.50
CA TYR A 17 10.66 17.05 15.07
C TYR A 17 10.24 15.67 14.53
N GLY A 18 10.97 14.60 14.86
CA GLY A 18 10.57 13.23 14.54
C GLY A 18 9.20 12.89 15.13
N TYR A 19 9.01 13.13 16.43
CA TYR A 19 7.73 12.89 17.10
C TYR A 19 6.55 13.61 16.43
N TRP A 20 6.73 14.88 16.07
CA TRP A 20 5.71 15.68 15.40
C TRP A 20 5.43 15.19 13.96
N THR A 21 6.47 15.01 13.14
CA THR A 21 6.33 14.59 11.74
C THR A 21 5.70 13.20 11.59
N ASN A 22 5.97 12.28 12.53
CA ASN A 22 5.39 10.94 12.53
C ASN A 22 3.88 10.92 12.84
N ARG A 23 3.28 12.06 13.17
CA ARG A 23 1.85 12.25 13.42
C ARG A 23 1.14 13.05 12.32
N GLN A 24 1.91 13.59 11.37
CA GLN A 24 1.36 14.35 10.25
C GLN A 24 1.09 13.38 9.10
N LEU A 25 -0.18 13.22 8.73
CA LEU A 25 -0.54 12.48 7.53
C LEU A 25 -0.10 13.28 6.30
N GLU A 26 0.60 12.63 5.38
CA GLU A 26 0.85 13.16 4.05
C GLU A 26 -0.09 12.48 3.06
N ILE A 27 -0.80 13.29 2.28
CA ILE A 27 -1.75 12.83 1.28
C ILE A 27 -1.17 13.18 -0.09
N GLU A 28 -0.92 12.18 -0.90
CA GLU A 28 -0.35 12.33 -2.23
C GLU A 28 -1.39 11.94 -3.28
N SER A 29 -1.55 12.76 -4.33
CA SER A 29 -2.36 12.41 -5.49
C SER A 29 -1.44 12.08 -6.66
N LEU A 30 -1.49 10.83 -7.12
CA LEU A 30 -0.60 10.30 -8.14
C LEU A 30 -1.39 10.02 -9.44
N PRO A 31 -1.22 10.80 -10.50
CA PRO A 31 -1.78 10.45 -11.79
C PRO A 31 -1.04 9.23 -12.37
N LEU A 32 -1.79 8.24 -12.86
CA LEU A 32 -1.28 7.06 -13.54
C LEU A 32 -1.61 7.15 -15.04
N PRO A 33 -0.67 7.61 -15.88
CA PRO A 33 -0.94 7.85 -17.29
C PRO A 33 -0.90 6.55 -18.10
N LEU A 34 -2.03 6.22 -18.74
CA LEU A 34 -2.22 4.97 -19.47
C LEU A 34 -2.65 5.24 -20.91
N THR A 35 -1.94 4.66 -21.87
CA THR A 35 -2.16 4.90 -23.32
C THR A 35 -3.40 4.19 -23.88
N SER A 36 -3.78 3.06 -23.30
CA SER A 36 -4.90 2.22 -23.75
C SER A 36 -6.05 2.19 -22.74
N LEU A 37 -6.18 3.22 -21.89
CA LEU A 37 -7.28 3.33 -20.93
C LEU A 37 -8.58 3.70 -21.66
N PRO A 38 -9.68 2.95 -21.48
CA PRO A 38 -11.00 3.37 -21.92
C PRO A 38 -11.37 4.74 -21.35
N ALA A 39 -12.09 5.55 -22.12
CA ALA A 39 -12.43 6.91 -21.70
C ALA A 39 -13.29 6.92 -20.42
N GLU A 40 -14.11 5.90 -20.23
CA GLU A 40 -15.00 5.78 -19.07
C GLU A 40 -14.27 5.37 -17.78
N LEU A 41 -12.99 4.96 -17.87
CA LEU A 41 -12.15 4.71 -16.70
C LEU A 41 -11.19 5.86 -16.40
N ASP A 42 -11.21 6.93 -17.21
CA ASP A 42 -10.44 8.14 -16.96
C ASP A 42 -10.95 8.85 -15.71
N GLY A 43 -10.05 9.15 -14.78
CA GLY A 43 -10.37 9.72 -13.48
C GLY A 43 -10.74 8.71 -12.40
N LEU A 44 -10.70 7.39 -12.65
CA LEU A 44 -10.91 6.37 -11.61
C LEU A 44 -9.91 6.57 -10.46
N LYS A 45 -10.43 6.70 -9.24
CA LYS A 45 -9.64 6.98 -8.03
C LYS A 45 -9.50 5.75 -7.16
N ILE A 46 -8.25 5.43 -6.85
CA ILE A 46 -7.87 4.30 -6.00
C ILE A 46 -7.10 4.86 -4.82
N THR A 47 -7.67 4.78 -3.61
CA THR A 47 -6.94 5.14 -2.39
C THR A 47 -6.18 3.92 -1.87
N HIS A 48 -4.88 4.08 -1.62
CA HIS A 48 -3.96 3.01 -1.25
C HIS A 48 -3.37 3.25 0.14
N LEU A 49 -3.63 2.30 1.03
CA LEU A 49 -3.09 2.21 2.38
C LEU A 49 -2.17 0.98 2.47
N SER A 50 -1.13 1.08 3.29
CA SER A 50 -0.30 -0.06 3.64
C SER A 50 0.38 0.15 4.99
N ASP A 51 0.92 -0.93 5.55
CA ASP A 51 1.70 -0.93 6.79
C ASP A 51 1.03 -0.10 7.89
N ILE A 52 -0.26 -0.38 8.09
CA ILE A 52 -1.14 0.34 9.03
C ILE A 52 -0.66 0.12 10.46
N HIS A 53 -0.22 -1.10 10.79
CA HIS A 53 0.13 -1.56 12.14
C HIS A 53 -0.71 -0.85 13.20
N LEU A 54 -2.01 -1.12 13.22
CA LEU A 54 -3.03 -0.25 13.82
C LEU A 54 -2.70 0.20 15.25
N LYS A 55 -2.17 -0.70 16.09
CA LYS A 55 -1.77 -0.39 17.47
C LYS A 55 -0.63 0.64 17.58
N ARG A 56 0.20 0.76 16.55
CA ARG A 56 1.31 1.74 16.43
C ARG A 56 0.94 2.98 15.64
N LEU A 57 -0.24 3.03 15.03
CA LEU A 57 -0.68 4.18 14.24
C LEU A 57 -0.67 5.44 15.10
N ARG A 58 0.09 6.45 14.65
CA ARG A 58 0.26 7.72 15.36
C ARG A 58 -0.59 8.86 14.80
N VAL A 59 -1.15 8.65 13.61
CA VAL A 59 -2.16 9.52 12.99
C VAL A 59 -3.49 9.25 13.67
N ASP A 60 -4.26 10.30 13.91
CA ASP A 60 -5.61 10.18 14.43
C ASP A 60 -6.52 9.43 13.43
N LYS A 61 -7.24 8.41 13.91
CA LYS A 61 -8.04 7.52 13.05
C LYS A 61 -9.21 8.25 12.40
N GLU A 62 -9.89 9.12 13.15
CA GLU A 62 -11.03 9.89 12.63
C GLU A 62 -10.58 10.90 11.59
N PHE A 63 -9.44 11.56 11.82
CA PHE A 63 -8.81 12.41 10.83
C PHE A 63 -8.46 11.62 9.56
N LEU A 64 -7.82 10.45 9.69
CA LEU A 64 -7.51 9.61 8.52
C LEU A 64 -8.77 9.20 7.75
N LEU A 65 -9.82 8.74 8.44
CA LEU A 65 -11.09 8.38 7.81
C LEU A 65 -11.75 9.58 7.11
N LYS A 66 -11.68 10.77 7.72
CA LYS A 66 -12.15 12.02 7.11
C LYS A 66 -11.39 12.32 5.82
N GLU A 67 -10.07 12.22 5.82
CA GLU A 67 -9.25 12.49 4.63
C GLU A 67 -9.53 11.47 3.52
N ILE A 68 -9.71 10.18 3.83
CA ILE A 68 -10.13 9.16 2.85
C ILE A 68 -11.49 9.54 2.22
N ARG A 69 -12.47 9.96 3.03
CA ARG A 69 -13.78 10.42 2.51
C ARG A 69 -13.67 11.65 1.61
N LEU A 70 -12.76 12.58 1.91
CA LEU A 70 -12.58 13.81 1.13
C LEU A 70 -12.02 13.55 -0.27
N VAL A 71 -11.18 12.52 -0.42
CA VAL A 71 -10.64 12.10 -1.73
C VAL A 71 -11.74 11.56 -2.66
N LYS A 72 -12.77 10.95 -2.06
CA LYS A 72 -13.86 10.24 -2.74
C LYS A 72 -13.33 9.08 -3.61
N PRO A 73 -12.71 8.05 -3.01
CA PRO A 73 -12.22 6.89 -3.76
C PRO A 73 -13.36 6.11 -4.41
N ASP A 74 -13.08 5.55 -5.58
CA ASP A 74 -13.92 4.53 -6.20
C ASP A 74 -13.54 3.13 -5.67
N LEU A 75 -12.27 2.94 -5.32
CA LEU A 75 -11.72 1.72 -4.73
C LEU A 75 -10.73 2.06 -3.62
N ILE A 76 -10.62 1.18 -2.63
CA ILE A 76 -9.60 1.26 -1.57
C ILE A 76 -8.78 -0.03 -1.53
N PHE A 77 -7.46 0.10 -1.56
CA PHE A 77 -6.54 -1.02 -1.43
C PHE A 77 -5.76 -0.96 -0.12
N ILE A 78 -5.67 -2.08 0.57
CA ILE A 78 -4.87 -2.26 1.78
C ILE A 78 -3.86 -3.37 1.54
N THR A 79 -2.61 -3.00 1.28
CA THR A 79 -1.59 -3.94 0.83
C THR A 79 -0.77 -4.54 1.97
N GLY A 80 -1.43 -5.07 3.01
CA GLY A 80 -0.78 -5.80 4.10
C GLY A 80 -0.28 -4.98 5.28
N ASP A 81 0.21 -5.69 6.29
CA ASP A 81 0.75 -5.17 7.56
C ASP A 81 -0.24 -4.26 8.30
N THR A 82 -1.48 -4.73 8.40
CA THR A 82 -2.58 -4.12 9.15
C THR A 82 -2.37 -4.17 10.67
N ILE A 83 -1.70 -5.22 11.15
CA ILE A 83 -1.37 -5.48 12.55
C ILE A 83 0.14 -5.68 12.72
N ASP A 84 0.64 -5.70 13.95
CA ASP A 84 1.99 -6.20 14.22
C ASP A 84 1.96 -7.67 14.64
N ARG A 85 2.99 -8.45 14.28
CA ARG A 85 3.11 -9.87 14.65
C ARG A 85 3.10 -10.15 16.17
N THR A 86 3.39 -9.14 17.00
CA THR A 86 3.38 -9.24 18.46
C THR A 86 2.07 -8.75 19.09
N GLU A 87 1.09 -8.36 18.29
CA GLU A 87 -0.19 -7.84 18.76
C GLU A 87 -1.09 -8.95 19.30
N ASP A 88 -1.71 -8.70 20.46
CA ASP A 88 -2.81 -9.52 20.96
C ASP A 88 -4.11 -9.11 20.26
N LEU A 89 -4.55 -9.96 19.35
CA LEU A 89 -5.74 -9.74 18.54
C LEU A 89 -7.04 -9.75 19.35
N ALA A 90 -7.07 -10.34 20.55
CA ALA A 90 -8.27 -10.26 21.40
C ALA A 90 -8.57 -8.81 21.85
N THR A 91 -7.56 -7.93 21.81
CA THR A 91 -7.67 -6.52 22.21
C THR A 91 -7.61 -5.55 21.03
N THR A 92 -7.48 -6.07 19.80
CA THR A 92 -7.33 -5.22 18.62
C THR A 92 -8.66 -4.57 18.23
N THR A 93 -8.58 -3.46 17.49
CA THR A 93 -9.74 -2.79 16.87
C THR A 93 -9.70 -2.87 15.36
N ILE A 94 -8.93 -3.84 14.80
CA ILE A 94 -8.70 -3.92 13.35
C ILE A 94 -9.97 -4.17 12.56
N GLN A 95 -10.85 -5.07 13.03
CA GLN A 95 -12.14 -5.33 12.37
C GLN A 95 -12.96 -4.05 12.21
N GLN A 96 -13.16 -3.31 13.31
CA GLN A 96 -13.92 -2.06 13.27
C GLN A 96 -13.27 -1.04 12.33
N PHE A 97 -11.95 -0.87 12.44
CA PHE A 97 -11.23 0.10 11.63
C PHE A 97 -11.28 -0.23 10.14
N ILE A 98 -11.13 -1.50 9.75
CA ILE A 98 -11.26 -1.93 8.36
C ILE A 98 -12.70 -1.77 7.88
N ASN A 99 -13.69 -2.05 8.73
CA ASN A 99 -15.09 -1.83 8.39
C ASN A 99 -15.40 -0.33 8.18
N ASP A 100 -14.86 0.56 9.02
CA ASP A 100 -15.04 2.01 8.86
C ASP A 100 -14.45 2.54 7.54
N ILE A 101 -13.36 1.93 7.07
CA ILE A 101 -12.79 2.18 5.73
C ILE A 101 -13.70 1.62 4.64
N ALA A 102 -14.13 0.37 4.77
CA ALA A 102 -14.93 -0.34 3.76
C ALA A 102 -16.33 0.25 3.53
N VAL A 103 -16.87 0.98 4.51
CA VAL A 103 -18.11 1.77 4.33
C VAL A 103 -17.91 2.95 3.38
N ILE A 104 -16.68 3.43 3.16
CA ILE A 104 -16.40 4.57 2.28
C ILE A 104 -16.45 4.15 0.80
N ALA A 105 -15.83 3.03 0.45
CA ALA A 105 -15.78 2.47 -0.91
C ALA A 105 -15.37 0.99 -0.87
N PRO A 106 -15.65 0.19 -1.94
CA PRO A 106 -15.19 -1.19 -2.04
C PRO A 106 -13.71 -1.33 -1.69
N THR A 107 -13.42 -2.16 -0.69
CA THR A 107 -12.10 -2.26 -0.08
C THR A 107 -11.54 -3.66 -0.24
N TYR A 108 -10.30 -3.74 -0.73
CA TYR A 108 -9.58 -4.99 -0.97
C TYR A 108 -8.33 -5.05 -0.11
N VAL A 109 -8.17 -6.15 0.61
CA VAL A 109 -7.09 -6.35 1.58
C VAL A 109 -6.29 -7.59 1.20
N ILE A 110 -4.97 -7.50 1.32
CA ILE A 110 -4.07 -8.67 1.29
C ILE A 110 -3.30 -8.76 2.61
N GLU A 111 -2.74 -9.93 2.90
CA GLU A 111 -1.78 -10.10 3.99
C GLU A 111 -0.43 -9.43 3.66
N GLY A 112 0.24 -8.92 4.69
CA GLY A 112 1.66 -8.55 4.63
C GLY A 112 2.53 -9.63 5.25
N ASN A 113 3.74 -9.29 5.68
CA ASN A 113 4.62 -10.25 6.33
C ASN A 113 4.38 -10.36 7.86
N HIS A 114 3.62 -9.44 8.46
CA HIS A 114 3.29 -9.49 9.88
C HIS A 114 2.13 -10.43 10.20
N GLU A 115 1.07 -10.46 9.39
CA GLU A 115 -0.11 -11.29 9.65
C GLU A 115 0.22 -12.79 9.74
N PRO A 116 0.93 -13.41 8.77
CA PRO A 116 1.19 -14.85 8.82
C PRO A 116 2.15 -15.27 9.94
N THR A 117 2.82 -14.29 10.59
CA THR A 117 3.76 -14.53 11.69
C THR A 117 3.22 -14.09 13.04
N CYS A 118 1.97 -13.63 13.13
CA CYS A 118 1.31 -13.35 14.40
C CYS A 118 0.85 -14.64 15.09
N SER A 119 0.53 -14.54 16.39
CA SER A 119 0.13 -15.71 17.19
C SER A 119 -1.18 -16.34 16.76
N ASP A 120 -2.08 -15.58 16.13
CA ASP A 120 -3.40 -16.06 15.70
C ASP A 120 -3.82 -15.52 14.34
N PHE A 121 -3.13 -16.00 13.30
CA PHE A 121 -3.39 -15.57 11.93
C PHE A 121 -4.79 -15.95 11.42
N ASN A 122 -5.34 -17.07 11.88
CA ASN A 122 -6.70 -17.47 11.49
C ASN A 122 -7.75 -16.55 12.09
N TYR A 123 -7.56 -16.10 13.34
CA TYR A 123 -8.45 -15.11 13.92
C TYR A 123 -8.36 -13.75 13.20
N TRP A 124 -7.17 -13.32 12.75
CA TRP A 124 -7.07 -12.13 11.89
C TRP A 124 -7.90 -12.28 10.60
N ARG A 125 -7.84 -13.45 9.94
CA ARG A 125 -8.68 -13.72 8.76
C ARG A 125 -10.17 -13.68 9.08
N GLU A 126 -10.57 -14.22 10.24
CA GLU A 126 -11.95 -14.18 10.72
C GLU A 126 -12.43 -12.74 10.96
N LEU A 127 -11.61 -11.91 11.59
CA LEU A 127 -11.91 -10.49 11.80
C LEU A 127 -12.12 -9.76 10.47
N LEU A 128 -11.32 -10.06 9.45
CA LEU A 128 -11.51 -9.50 8.11
C LEU A 128 -12.74 -10.05 7.40
N SER A 129 -13.04 -11.34 7.49
CA SER A 129 -14.21 -11.93 6.85
C SER A 129 -15.54 -11.45 7.46
N GLN A 130 -15.49 -10.98 8.70
CA GLN A 130 -16.62 -10.32 9.38
C GLN A 130 -16.68 -8.80 9.09
N SER A 131 -15.73 -8.24 8.36
CA SER A 131 -15.77 -6.85 7.89
C SER A 131 -16.42 -6.76 6.50
N SER A 132 -16.74 -5.55 6.06
CA SER A 132 -17.27 -5.32 4.69
C SER A 132 -16.18 -5.30 3.60
N ALA A 133 -14.92 -5.61 3.94
CA ALA A 133 -13.82 -5.65 2.99
C ALA A 133 -13.63 -7.06 2.39
N THR A 134 -13.12 -7.13 1.16
CA THR A 134 -12.72 -8.40 0.54
C THR A 134 -11.26 -8.71 0.88
N LEU A 135 -11.02 -9.80 1.60
CA LEU A 135 -9.69 -10.39 1.75
C LEU A 135 -9.35 -11.22 0.50
N LEU A 136 -8.27 -10.86 -0.19
CA LEU A 136 -7.74 -11.59 -1.34
C LEU A 136 -6.48 -12.35 -0.95
N GLU A 137 -6.48 -13.66 -1.20
CA GLU A 137 -5.47 -14.57 -0.70
C GLU A 137 -4.95 -15.49 -1.81
N ASN A 138 -4.06 -14.95 -2.65
CA ASN A 138 -3.62 -15.58 -3.89
C ASN A 138 -4.82 -15.84 -4.82
N ASP A 139 -5.68 -14.83 -4.92
CA ASP A 139 -6.97 -14.87 -5.59
C ASP A 139 -7.26 -13.54 -6.32
N TYR A 140 -8.36 -13.47 -7.06
CA TYR A 140 -8.84 -12.27 -7.72
C TYR A 140 -10.35 -12.09 -7.54
N GLU A 141 -10.79 -10.84 -7.59
CA GLU A 141 -12.19 -10.46 -7.77
C GLU A 141 -12.37 -9.74 -9.10
N THR A 142 -13.51 -9.97 -9.73
CA THR A 142 -13.95 -9.24 -10.91
C THR A 142 -15.01 -8.24 -10.50
N ILE A 143 -14.79 -6.97 -10.83
CA ILE A 143 -15.80 -5.91 -10.69
C ILE A 143 -16.13 -5.26 -12.02
N TYR A 144 -17.21 -4.49 -12.04
CA TYR A 144 -17.66 -3.72 -13.19
C TYR A 144 -17.70 -2.24 -12.85
N ILE A 145 -16.93 -1.43 -13.58
CA ILE A 145 -16.99 0.03 -13.49
C ILE A 145 -17.31 0.56 -14.88
N ASN A 146 -18.41 1.30 -15.03
CA ASN A 146 -18.87 1.83 -16.32
C ASN A 146 -18.88 0.76 -17.43
N GLN A 147 -19.41 -0.44 -17.11
CA GLN A 147 -19.48 -1.62 -17.98
C GLN A 147 -18.14 -2.29 -18.32
N HIS A 148 -17.01 -1.71 -17.90
CA HIS A 148 -15.69 -2.32 -18.05
C HIS A 148 -15.41 -3.33 -16.95
N LYS A 149 -14.88 -4.48 -17.34
CA LYS A 149 -14.55 -5.58 -16.45
C LYS A 149 -13.15 -5.36 -15.88
N ILE A 150 -13.05 -5.05 -14.59
CA ILE A 150 -11.77 -4.81 -13.91
C ILE A 150 -11.47 -6.00 -13.01
N GLY A 151 -10.25 -6.51 -13.08
CA GLY A 151 -9.78 -7.50 -12.11
C GLY A 151 -8.93 -6.88 -11.02
N ILE A 152 -9.17 -7.32 -9.80
CA ILE A 152 -8.38 -6.97 -8.63
C ILE A 152 -7.75 -8.26 -8.14
N ILE A 153 -6.44 -8.38 -8.31
CA ILE A 153 -5.67 -9.59 -8.00
C ILE A 153 -4.94 -9.33 -6.68
N GLY A 154 -5.07 -10.21 -5.70
CA GLY A 154 -4.37 -10.11 -4.43
C GLY A 154 -3.47 -11.32 -4.18
N LEU A 155 -2.18 -11.07 -4.03
CA LEU A 155 -1.19 -12.11 -3.72
C LEU A 155 -1.01 -12.26 -2.21
N LYS A 156 -0.68 -13.49 -1.80
CA LYS A 156 -0.21 -13.77 -0.44
C LYS A 156 1.21 -13.24 -0.23
N ASN A 157 1.60 -13.15 1.03
CA ASN A 157 2.95 -12.78 1.42
C ASN A 157 3.99 -13.72 0.78
N ASN A 158 5.09 -13.16 0.26
CA ASN A 158 6.16 -13.87 -0.45
C ASN A 158 5.72 -14.67 -1.70
N VAL A 159 4.53 -14.40 -2.24
CA VAL A 159 4.06 -15.00 -3.51
C VAL A 159 4.15 -13.96 -4.62
N THR A 160 4.62 -14.39 -5.79
CA THR A 160 4.86 -13.52 -6.96
C THR A 160 4.00 -13.83 -8.18
N SER A 161 3.05 -14.76 -8.06
CA SER A 161 2.09 -15.09 -9.10
C SER A 161 0.83 -15.71 -8.50
N LEU A 162 -0.27 -15.70 -9.25
CA LEU A 162 -1.36 -16.63 -8.97
C LEU A 162 -0.87 -18.06 -9.13
N ASN A 163 -1.52 -19.02 -8.48
CA ASN A 163 -1.29 -20.43 -8.83
C ASN A 163 -1.72 -20.66 -10.29
N LYS A 164 -1.05 -21.59 -10.99
CA LYS A 164 -1.24 -21.82 -12.44
C LYS A 164 -2.71 -21.97 -12.84
N LYS A 165 -3.47 -22.80 -12.12
CA LYS A 165 -4.90 -23.03 -12.40
C LYS A 165 -5.71 -21.74 -12.26
N ARG A 166 -5.43 -20.93 -11.23
CA ARG A 166 -6.16 -19.68 -10.99
C ARG A 166 -5.80 -18.63 -12.04
N GLN A 167 -4.53 -18.53 -12.40
CA GLN A 167 -4.05 -17.63 -13.46
C GLN A 167 -4.66 -18.00 -14.82
N GLU A 168 -4.67 -19.29 -15.19
CA GLU A 168 -5.31 -19.77 -16.43
C GLU A 168 -6.82 -19.52 -16.45
N SER A 169 -7.45 -19.40 -15.28
CA SER A 169 -8.87 -19.06 -15.14
C SER A 169 -9.14 -17.56 -15.09
N LEU A 170 -8.11 -16.70 -15.12
CA LEU A 170 -8.28 -15.26 -15.04
C LEU A 170 -9.09 -14.80 -16.27
N PRO A 171 -10.23 -14.14 -16.07
CA PRO A 171 -11.03 -13.71 -17.21
C PRO A 171 -10.33 -12.61 -17.99
N ASN A 172 -10.74 -12.43 -19.25
CA ASN A 172 -10.30 -11.28 -20.04
C ASN A 172 -10.86 -9.99 -19.42
N HIS A 173 -10.02 -9.26 -18.70
CA HIS A 173 -10.34 -7.99 -18.05
C HIS A 173 -9.83 -6.82 -18.90
N THR A 174 -10.60 -5.74 -18.90
CA THR A 174 -10.21 -4.46 -19.50
C THR A 174 -8.89 -3.94 -18.92
N ILE A 175 -8.69 -4.14 -17.62
CA ILE A 175 -7.45 -3.92 -16.88
C ILE A 175 -7.40 -4.86 -15.68
N ASN A 176 -6.19 -5.23 -15.25
CA ASN A 176 -5.95 -5.86 -13.95
C ASN A 176 -5.10 -4.94 -13.05
N LEU A 177 -5.48 -4.88 -11.77
CA LEU A 177 -4.77 -4.19 -10.70
C LEU A 177 -4.27 -5.24 -9.72
N LEU A 178 -2.96 -5.28 -9.49
CA LEU A 178 -2.32 -6.28 -8.62
C LEU A 178 -2.00 -5.68 -7.25
N LEU A 179 -2.39 -6.35 -6.19
CA LEU A 179 -2.04 -6.06 -4.81
C LEU A 179 -0.99 -7.08 -4.38
N ALA A 180 0.20 -6.61 -4.02
CA ALA A 180 1.27 -7.46 -3.54
C ALA A 180 2.12 -6.69 -2.53
N HIS A 181 2.46 -7.31 -1.39
CA HIS A 181 3.05 -6.55 -0.28
C HIS A 181 4.49 -6.06 -0.56
N HIS A 182 5.29 -6.82 -1.30
CA HIS A 182 6.76 -6.67 -1.41
C HIS A 182 7.21 -5.97 -2.70
N PRO A 183 7.60 -4.68 -2.67
CA PRO A 183 7.95 -3.94 -3.87
C PRO A 183 9.28 -4.40 -4.50
N GLU A 184 10.15 -5.08 -3.76
CA GLU A 184 11.41 -5.62 -4.27
C GLU A 184 11.22 -6.74 -5.30
N HIS A 185 10.06 -7.40 -5.30
CA HIS A 185 9.72 -8.46 -6.26
C HIS A 185 9.11 -7.94 -7.57
N PHE A 186 9.28 -6.64 -7.86
CA PHE A 186 8.67 -6.02 -9.03
C PHE A 186 9.01 -6.76 -10.33
N HIS A 187 10.26 -7.19 -10.50
CA HIS A 187 10.70 -7.90 -11.70
C HIS A 187 10.04 -9.28 -11.82
N GLU A 188 9.88 -10.00 -10.72
CA GLU A 188 9.22 -11.30 -10.66
C GLU A 188 7.74 -11.16 -10.98
N TYR A 189 7.05 -10.13 -10.46
CA TYR A 189 5.66 -9.85 -10.82
C TYR A 189 5.53 -9.63 -12.34
N LEU A 190 6.41 -8.82 -12.94
CA LEU A 190 6.41 -8.57 -14.39
C LEU A 190 6.71 -9.82 -15.23
N THR A 191 7.50 -10.74 -14.68
CA THR A 191 7.87 -11.98 -15.37
C THR A 191 6.76 -13.03 -15.28
N ASN A 192 6.03 -13.06 -14.17
CA ASN A 192 5.02 -14.06 -13.89
C ASN A 192 3.63 -13.72 -14.42
N PHE A 193 3.34 -12.44 -14.68
CA PHE A 193 2.13 -11.98 -15.37
C PHE A 193 2.48 -11.57 -16.80
N ASP A 194 1.98 -12.30 -17.78
CA ASP A 194 2.20 -12.04 -19.20
C ASP A 194 1.22 -11.00 -19.78
N GLU A 195 1.45 -10.52 -21.00
CA GLU A 195 0.66 -9.43 -21.61
C GLU A 195 -0.85 -9.71 -21.64
N LYS A 196 -1.23 -10.98 -21.79
CA LYS A 196 -2.63 -11.42 -21.79
C LYS A 196 -3.33 -11.13 -20.47
N ASP A 197 -2.58 -11.09 -19.37
CA ASP A 197 -3.10 -10.83 -18.02
C ASP A 197 -3.32 -9.33 -17.80
N ASN A 198 -2.81 -8.46 -18.69
CA ASN A 198 -3.15 -7.03 -18.71
C ASN A 198 -3.03 -6.33 -17.35
N VAL A 199 -2.00 -6.67 -16.57
CA VAL A 199 -1.69 -6.04 -15.28
C VAL A 199 -1.04 -4.68 -15.55
N ILE A 200 -1.79 -3.61 -15.32
CA ILE A 200 -1.34 -2.25 -15.60
C ILE A 200 -0.64 -1.60 -14.41
N ALA A 201 -0.94 -2.04 -13.18
CA ALA A 201 -0.52 -1.41 -11.95
C ALA A 201 -0.40 -2.46 -10.83
N ILE A 202 0.65 -2.32 -10.04
CA ILE A 202 0.96 -3.14 -8.87
C ILE A 202 1.04 -2.21 -7.67
N PHE A 203 0.31 -2.51 -6.60
CA PHE A 203 0.26 -1.73 -5.37
C PHE A 203 0.99 -2.49 -4.27
N SER A 204 1.97 -1.85 -3.64
CA SER A 204 2.84 -2.46 -2.64
C SER A 204 3.16 -1.56 -1.45
N GLY A 205 3.54 -2.17 -0.33
CA GLY A 205 3.96 -1.50 0.90
C GLY A 205 5.36 -1.95 1.30
N HIS A 206 5.52 -2.41 2.55
CA HIS A 206 6.68 -3.12 3.10
C HIS A 206 7.96 -2.30 3.26
N ALA A 207 8.30 -1.46 2.28
CA ALA A 207 9.50 -0.64 2.28
C ALA A 207 9.47 0.48 3.33
N HIS A 208 8.28 0.85 3.82
CA HIS A 208 8.07 1.94 4.78
C HIS A 208 8.80 3.25 4.42
N GLY A 209 8.94 3.58 3.13
CA GLY A 209 9.67 4.79 2.69
C GLY A 209 11.17 4.80 2.98
N GLY A 210 11.77 3.64 3.30
CA GLY A 210 13.16 3.49 3.71
C GLY A 210 13.49 4.04 5.09
N GLN A 211 12.49 4.18 5.96
CA GLN A 211 12.52 4.66 7.36
C GLN A 211 12.97 6.11 7.53
N ILE A 212 14.17 6.44 7.05
CA ILE A 212 14.81 7.75 7.10
C ILE A 212 14.96 8.24 5.66
N ARG A 213 14.43 9.44 5.39
CA ARG A 213 14.58 10.14 4.11
C ARG A 213 15.42 11.38 4.33
N LEU A 214 16.44 11.59 3.51
CA LEU A 214 17.27 12.80 3.58
C LEU A 214 16.93 13.72 2.41
N PRO A 215 17.18 15.03 2.49
CA PRO A 215 17.14 15.86 1.29
C PRO A 215 18.08 15.27 0.22
N LEU A 216 17.62 15.20 -1.04
CA LEU A 216 18.37 14.71 -2.21
C LEU A 216 18.67 13.20 -2.26
N ILE A 217 18.41 12.45 -1.18
CA ILE A 217 18.57 11.00 -1.13
C ILE A 217 17.21 10.42 -0.74
N ASP A 218 16.76 9.37 -1.42
CA ASP A 218 15.50 8.72 -1.08
C ASP A 218 15.61 7.99 0.29
N GLY A 219 14.84 6.93 0.51
CA GLY A 219 14.96 6.11 1.72
C GLY A 219 16.37 5.56 1.93
N LEU A 220 16.83 5.49 3.19
CA LEU A 220 18.16 4.95 3.53
C LEU A 220 18.16 3.43 3.74
N LEU A 221 17.11 2.86 4.31
CA LEU A 221 17.07 1.45 4.71
C LEU A 221 15.65 0.90 4.63
N SER A 222 15.42 -0.10 3.78
CA SER A 222 14.15 -0.82 3.73
C SER A 222 14.34 -2.30 4.09
N PRO A 223 13.32 -2.95 4.67
CA PRO A 223 13.25 -4.40 4.71
C PRO A 223 13.53 -5.02 3.34
N ASN A 224 14.27 -6.13 3.33
CA ASN A 224 14.56 -6.96 2.16
C ASN A 224 15.35 -6.30 0.99
N GLN A 225 15.52 -4.96 1.00
CA GLN A 225 16.32 -4.21 0.01
C GLN A 225 17.65 -3.70 0.59
N GLY A 226 17.77 -3.61 1.91
CA GLY A 226 19.00 -3.15 2.57
C GLY A 226 19.20 -1.63 2.44
N TRP A 227 20.47 -1.21 2.35
CA TRP A 227 20.86 0.20 2.27
C TRP A 227 20.60 0.78 0.88
N PHE A 228 20.15 2.04 0.82
CA PHE A 228 19.77 2.75 -0.41
C PHE A 228 18.78 1.95 -1.29
N PRO A 229 17.64 1.54 -0.71
CA PRO A 229 16.61 0.78 -1.39
C PRO A 229 16.10 1.46 -2.67
N ARG A 230 15.82 0.64 -3.68
CA ARG A 230 15.36 1.10 -5.00
C ARG A 230 13.88 1.50 -4.98
N TYR A 231 13.05 0.71 -4.31
CA TYR A 231 11.59 0.87 -4.30
C TYR A 231 11.11 1.27 -2.92
N THR A 232 10.85 2.56 -2.72
CA THR A 232 10.49 3.09 -1.39
C THR A 232 9.24 3.94 -1.36
N ASN A 233 8.91 4.61 -2.45
CA ASN A 233 7.75 5.50 -2.50
C ASN A 233 7.30 5.77 -3.94
N GLY A 234 6.03 6.14 -4.10
CA GLY A 234 5.54 6.74 -5.32
C GLY A 234 5.47 5.75 -6.47
N LEU A 235 5.75 6.24 -7.68
CA LEU A 235 5.53 5.53 -8.94
C LEU A 235 6.84 5.07 -9.59
N TYR A 236 6.92 3.78 -9.92
CA TYR A 236 7.95 3.22 -10.78
C TYR A 236 7.30 2.66 -12.03
N GLN A 237 8.00 2.75 -13.16
CA GLN A 237 7.51 2.30 -14.45
C GLN A 237 8.51 1.35 -15.06
N GLU A 238 8.03 0.19 -15.51
CA GLU A 238 8.79 -0.70 -16.36
C GLU A 238 8.05 -0.86 -17.69
N VAL A 239 8.79 -0.79 -18.80
CA VAL A 239 8.28 -1.06 -20.14
C VAL A 239 8.98 -2.31 -20.62
N THR A 240 8.25 -3.43 -20.61
CA THR A 240 8.74 -4.70 -21.16
C THR A 240 8.05 -4.94 -22.49
N ARG A 241 7.03 -5.80 -22.51
CA ARG A 241 6.14 -6.01 -23.64
C ARG A 241 4.94 -5.04 -23.57
N SER A 242 4.41 -4.85 -22.36
CA SER A 242 3.47 -3.79 -21.97
C SER A 242 4.10 -2.81 -20.97
N THR A 243 3.44 -1.66 -20.75
CA THR A 243 3.79 -0.75 -19.66
C THR A 243 3.06 -1.16 -18.40
N THR A 244 3.80 -1.41 -17.32
CA THR A 244 3.25 -1.71 -16.00
C THR A 244 3.90 -0.80 -14.98
N TYR A 245 3.09 -0.34 -14.03
CA TYR A 245 3.52 0.55 -12.97
C TYR A 245 3.57 -0.17 -11.63
N LEU A 246 4.53 0.19 -10.79
CA LEU A 246 4.56 -0.16 -9.37
C LEU A 246 4.30 1.11 -8.56
N ILE A 247 3.32 1.02 -7.66
CA ILE A 247 2.95 2.07 -6.71
C ILE A 247 3.37 1.60 -5.33
N VAL A 248 4.32 2.32 -4.72
CA VAL A 248 4.87 1.96 -3.41
C VAL A 248 4.38 2.94 -2.36
N SER A 249 3.58 2.43 -1.43
CA SER A 249 3.22 3.18 -0.23
C SER A 249 4.40 3.24 0.72
N ARG A 250 4.56 4.40 1.39
CA ARG A 250 5.50 4.54 2.50
C ARG A 250 4.91 3.98 3.78
N GLY A 251 3.65 3.54 3.76
CA GLY A 251 2.92 3.03 4.90
C GLY A 251 2.45 4.10 5.88
N LEU A 252 1.44 3.76 6.69
CA LEU A 252 0.83 4.68 7.66
C LEU A 252 1.50 4.67 9.04
N SER A 253 2.25 3.62 9.38
CA SER A 253 2.76 3.44 10.74
C SER A 253 4.22 3.00 10.79
N ASN A 254 4.85 3.19 11.95
CA ASN A 254 6.25 2.86 12.12
C ASN A 254 6.46 1.35 12.16
N SER A 255 7.57 0.90 11.57
CA SER A 255 8.01 -0.49 11.63
C SER A 255 8.68 -0.80 12.99
N ARG A 256 9.55 -1.80 13.05
CA ARG A 256 10.39 -2.11 14.23
C ARG A 256 11.24 -0.93 14.69
N PHE A 257 11.68 -0.06 13.78
CA PHE A 257 12.42 1.13 14.16
C PHE A 257 11.44 2.22 14.64
N PRO A 258 11.60 2.76 15.86
CA PRO A 258 10.54 3.53 16.52
C PRO A 258 10.28 4.91 15.91
N PHE A 259 11.14 5.41 15.00
CA PHE A 259 11.05 6.75 14.43
C PHE A 259 11.33 6.78 12.94
N ARG A 260 10.36 7.27 12.17
CA ARG A 260 10.58 7.71 10.80
C ARG A 260 11.20 9.12 10.81
N ILE A 261 12.07 9.47 9.87
CA ILE A 261 12.64 10.83 9.77
C ILE A 261 12.41 11.35 8.37
N ASN A 262 11.77 12.53 8.24
CA ASN A 262 11.28 13.10 6.98
C ASN A 262 10.42 12.14 6.14
N ASN A 263 9.78 11.18 6.80
CA ASN A 263 9.03 10.12 6.17
C ASN A 263 7.68 10.01 6.88
N LYS A 264 6.77 10.91 6.52
CA LYS A 264 5.46 11.02 7.14
C LYS A 264 4.62 9.77 6.84
N PRO A 265 3.68 9.38 7.74
CA PRO A 265 2.58 8.49 7.40
C PRO A 265 1.94 8.87 6.07
N HIS A 266 1.72 7.90 5.19
CA HIS A 266 1.40 8.17 3.79
C HIS A 266 0.06 7.58 3.36
N LEU A 267 -0.81 8.44 2.82
CA LEU A 267 -2.02 8.07 2.10
C LEU A 267 -1.86 8.43 0.62
N ILE A 268 -1.90 7.43 -0.26
CA ILE A 268 -1.77 7.63 -1.71
C ILE A 268 -3.14 7.56 -2.35
N ASN A 269 -3.42 8.50 -3.26
CA ASN A 269 -4.59 8.47 -4.11
C ASN A 269 -4.13 8.38 -5.57
N VAL A 270 -4.23 7.20 -6.14
CA VAL A 270 -3.89 6.96 -7.55
C VAL A 270 -5.09 7.32 -8.41
N ILE A 271 -4.87 8.13 -9.44
CA ILE A 271 -5.91 8.55 -10.38
C ILE A 271 -5.53 7.99 -11.75
N LEU A 272 -6.33 7.07 -12.28
CA LEU A 272 -6.10 6.60 -13.64
C LEU A 272 -6.33 7.76 -14.60
N THR A 273 -5.38 7.99 -15.50
CA THR A 273 -5.46 9.09 -16.48
C THR A 273 -5.23 8.57 -17.88
N LYS A 274 -6.12 8.93 -18.81
CA LYS A 274 -5.95 8.57 -20.20
C LYS A 274 -4.87 9.45 -20.83
N LYS A 275 -3.78 8.82 -21.27
CA LYS A 275 -2.69 9.52 -21.98
C LYS A 275 -3.01 9.54 -23.47
N ASN A 276 -3.25 10.73 -24.03
CA ASN A 276 -3.33 10.90 -25.48
C ASN A 276 -1.99 10.51 -26.11
N LYS A 277 -2.03 9.72 -27.20
CA LYS A 277 -0.83 9.47 -28.00
C LYS A 277 -0.37 10.82 -28.58
N PRO A 278 0.94 11.13 -28.53
CA PRO A 278 1.49 12.34 -29.13
C PRO A 278 1.19 12.39 -30.64
#